data_AF-A0A259PE63-F1
#
_entry.id   AF-A0A259PE63-F1
#
_cell.length_a   1.000
_cell.length_b   1.000
_cell.length_c   1.000
_cell.angle_alpha   90.00
_cell.angle_beta   90.00
_cell.angle_gamma   90.00
#
_symmetry.space_group_name_H-M   'P 1'
#
loop_
_entity.id
_entity.type
_entity.pdbx_description
1 polymer ?
#
loop_
_entity_poly.entity_id
_entity_poly.type
_entity_poly.pdbx_seq_one_letter_code
_entity_poly.pdbx_strand_id
1 'polypeptide(L)'
;MTGAPLVLLGALVVLGIALAALLSAGEVAVMRVTRAQVTELVRPWWAVLLTSFGVCVVMALVLVRVSPRTVGRRRPVATLTALAGLLSAVTAAFGGLGRAAAAGRTTVEEDENELRDMVQRVAESEVIEDTERAMFRSVLQLGDTLTREVMVPRTDMVVTREDTPVRKALALLMRSGFSRVPVIGESVDDV
;
A
#
# COMPACT_ATOMS: atom_id res chain seq x y z
N MET A 1 17.34 -31.76 -13.30
CA MET A 1 16.55 -32.68 -12.44
C MET A 1 15.37 -31.89 -11.88
N THR A 2 14.28 -31.91 -12.63
CA THR A 2 13.17 -30.94 -12.66
C THR A 2 11.89 -31.53 -12.03
N GLY A 3 11.99 -32.02 -10.77
CA GLY A 3 10.87 -32.69 -10.09
C GLY A 3 10.07 -31.81 -9.11
N ALA A 4 10.68 -30.76 -8.56
CA ALA A 4 10.06 -29.92 -7.53
C ALA A 4 8.77 -29.17 -7.97
N PRO A 5 8.68 -28.57 -9.18
CA PRO A 5 7.49 -27.80 -9.53
C PRO A 5 6.26 -28.67 -9.81
N LEU A 6 6.46 -29.89 -10.34
CA LEU A 6 5.37 -30.83 -10.67
C LEU A 6 4.75 -31.48 -9.41
N VAL A 7 5.59 -31.84 -8.42
CA VAL A 7 5.11 -32.36 -7.13
C VAL A 7 4.34 -31.28 -6.36
N LEU A 8 4.77 -30.03 -6.47
CA LEU A 8 4.14 -28.89 -5.78
C LEU A 8 2.80 -28.48 -6.42
N LEU A 9 2.71 -28.52 -7.75
CA LEU A 9 1.43 -28.38 -8.48
C LEU A 9 0.46 -29.52 -8.12
N GLY A 10 0.97 -30.75 -8.03
CA GLY A 10 0.18 -31.90 -7.60
C GLY A 10 -0.37 -31.73 -6.18
N ALA A 11 0.45 -31.30 -5.22
CA ALA A 11 0.02 -31.07 -3.85
C ALA A 11 -1.02 -29.94 -3.73
N LEU A 12 -0.88 -28.86 -4.51
CA LEU A 12 -1.80 -27.72 -4.49
C LEU A 12 -3.15 -28.06 -5.11
N VAL A 13 -3.15 -28.86 -6.17
CA VAL A 13 -4.38 -29.40 -6.79
C VAL A 13 -5.08 -30.36 -5.83
N VAL A 14 -4.36 -31.27 -5.17
CA VAL A 14 -4.93 -32.20 -4.19
C VAL A 14 -5.51 -31.46 -2.98
N LEU A 15 -4.82 -30.43 -2.49
CA LEU A 15 -5.30 -29.60 -1.38
C LEU A 15 -6.55 -28.80 -1.78
N GLY A 16 -6.58 -28.22 -2.98
CA GLY A 16 -7.74 -27.50 -3.51
C GLY A 16 -8.96 -28.42 -3.69
N ILE A 17 -8.75 -29.62 -4.21
CA ILE A 17 -9.79 -30.65 -4.34
C ILE A 17 -10.30 -31.10 -2.96
N ALA A 18 -9.41 -31.30 -1.98
CA ALA A 18 -9.79 -31.67 -0.62
C ALA A 18 -10.60 -30.58 0.08
N LEU A 19 -10.24 -29.31 -0.10
CA LEU A 19 -10.94 -28.18 0.50
C LEU A 19 -12.33 -27.97 -0.15
N ALA A 20 -12.41 -28.11 -1.48
CA ALA A 20 -13.68 -28.10 -2.21
C ALA A 20 -14.59 -29.28 -1.81
N ALA A 21 -14.02 -30.47 -1.59
CA ALA A 21 -14.75 -31.65 -1.13
C ALA A 21 -15.26 -31.48 0.31
N LEU A 22 -14.49 -30.86 1.22
CA LEU A 22 -14.92 -30.54 2.57
C LEU A 22 -16.06 -29.49 2.59
N LEU A 23 -15.99 -28.48 1.73
CA LEU A 23 -17.04 -27.47 1.58
C LEU A 23 -18.33 -28.08 1.00
N SER A 24 -18.20 -28.91 -0.04
CA SER A 24 -19.32 -29.64 -0.66
C SER A 24 -19.93 -30.67 0.30
N ALA A 25 -19.12 -31.37 1.10
CA ALA A 25 -19.61 -32.29 2.12
C ALA A 25 -20.38 -31.55 3.23
N GLY A 26 -19.99 -30.33 3.58
CA GLY A 26 -20.71 -29.46 4.52
C GLY A 26 -22.09 -29.06 3.99
N GLU A 27 -22.19 -28.65 2.72
CA GLU A 27 -23.47 -28.31 2.09
C GLU A 27 -24.40 -29.53 1.99
N VAL A 28 -23.86 -30.70 1.64
CA VAL A 28 -24.63 -31.96 1.53
C VAL A 28 -25.08 -32.46 2.91
N ALA A 29 -24.26 -32.31 3.96
CA ALA A 29 -24.63 -32.68 5.33
C ALA A 29 -25.76 -31.80 5.88
N VAL A 30 -25.69 -30.48 5.65
CA VAL A 30 -26.75 -29.54 6.03
C VAL A 30 -28.03 -29.85 5.24
N MET A 31 -27.95 -30.06 3.93
CA MET A 31 -29.12 -30.45 3.12
C MET A 31 -29.76 -31.77 3.56
N ARG A 32 -28.96 -32.79 3.92
CA ARG A 32 -29.50 -34.09 4.35
C ARG A 32 -30.09 -34.06 5.76
N VAL A 33 -29.45 -33.37 6.70
CA VAL A 33 -29.97 -33.20 8.07
C VAL A 33 -31.26 -32.37 8.06
N THR A 34 -31.31 -31.32 7.25
CA THR A 34 -32.52 -30.47 7.12
C THR A 34 -33.65 -31.23 6.42
N ARG A 35 -33.36 -32.00 5.36
CA ARG A 35 -34.38 -32.80 4.68
C ARG A 35 -34.94 -33.92 5.56
N ALA A 36 -34.09 -34.61 6.33
CA ALA A 36 -34.52 -35.70 7.21
C ALA A 36 -35.39 -35.23 8.39
N GLN A 37 -35.10 -34.06 8.96
CA GLN A 37 -35.87 -33.49 10.08
C GLN A 37 -37.18 -32.81 9.63
N VAL A 38 -37.22 -32.23 8.43
CA VAL A 38 -38.39 -31.48 7.96
C VAL A 38 -39.47 -32.37 7.33
N THR A 39 -39.11 -33.53 6.77
CA THR A 39 -40.10 -34.46 6.17
C THR A 39 -41.07 -35.09 7.16
N GLU A 40 -40.71 -35.19 8.45
CA GLU A 40 -41.62 -35.75 9.46
C GLU A 40 -42.59 -34.71 10.04
N LEU A 41 -42.29 -33.41 9.94
CA LEU A 41 -43.05 -32.36 10.63
C LEU A 41 -43.91 -31.49 9.68
N VAL A 42 -43.65 -31.48 8.36
CA VAL A 42 -44.32 -30.54 7.43
C VAL A 42 -44.81 -31.23 6.15
N ARG A 43 -46.14 -31.39 6.02
CA ARG A 43 -46.82 -32.07 4.89
C ARG A 43 -46.59 -31.44 3.49
N PRO A 44 -46.53 -30.10 3.31
CA PRO A 44 -46.29 -29.51 1.98
C PRO A 44 -44.81 -29.30 1.64
N TRP A 45 -44.40 -29.75 0.44
CA TRP A 45 -43.03 -29.63 -0.10
C TRP A 45 -42.48 -28.20 -0.22
N TRP A 46 -43.38 -27.22 -0.39
CA TRP A 46 -43.04 -25.80 -0.53
C TRP A 46 -42.58 -25.17 0.79
N ALA A 47 -43.03 -25.68 1.93
CA ALA A 47 -42.60 -25.21 3.24
C ALA A 47 -41.15 -25.63 3.57
N VAL A 48 -40.68 -26.75 3.01
CA VAL A 48 -39.27 -27.21 3.15
C VAL A 48 -38.32 -26.25 2.44
N LEU A 49 -38.70 -25.77 1.26
CA LEU A 49 -37.90 -24.82 0.49
C LEU A 49 -37.81 -23.47 1.21
N LEU A 50 -38.92 -22.96 1.73
CA LEU A 50 -38.96 -21.69 2.46
C LEU A 50 -38.15 -21.71 3.75
N THR A 51 -38.24 -22.79 4.53
CA THR A 51 -37.48 -22.95 5.77
C THR A 51 -35.98 -23.08 5.50
N SER A 52 -35.58 -23.88 4.52
CA SER A 52 -34.16 -24.03 4.13
C SER A 52 -33.58 -22.72 3.59
N PHE A 53 -34.34 -22.01 2.75
CA PHE A 53 -33.95 -20.69 2.24
C PHE A 53 -33.83 -19.68 3.39
N GLY A 54 -34.80 -19.68 4.32
CA GLY A 54 -34.78 -18.83 5.51
C GLY A 54 -33.56 -19.09 6.40
N VAL A 55 -33.23 -20.35 6.66
CA VAL A 55 -32.04 -20.74 7.45
C VAL A 55 -30.75 -20.29 6.76
N CYS A 56 -30.63 -20.48 5.45
CA CYS A 56 -29.48 -20.00 4.67
C CYS A 56 -29.33 -18.47 4.72
N VAL A 57 -30.44 -17.73 4.56
CA VAL A 57 -30.44 -16.27 4.61
C VAL A 57 -30.06 -15.77 6.01
N VAL A 58 -30.61 -16.37 7.07
CA VAL A 58 -30.26 -16.02 8.46
C VAL A 58 -28.78 -16.30 8.72
N MET A 59 -28.27 -17.47 8.31
CA MET A 59 -26.85 -17.81 8.45
C MET A 59 -25.94 -16.81 7.70
N ALA A 60 -26.29 -16.47 6.46
CA ALA A 60 -25.55 -15.48 5.67
C ALA A 60 -25.57 -14.08 6.32
N LEU A 61 -26.72 -13.65 6.83
CA LEU A 61 -26.83 -12.36 7.54
C LEU A 61 -26.03 -12.33 8.84
N VAL A 62 -25.96 -13.46 9.57
CA VAL A 62 -25.11 -13.60 10.76
C VAL A 62 -23.64 -13.52 10.37
N LEU A 63 -23.18 -14.18 9.31
CA LEU A 63 -21.79 -14.06 8.81
C LEU A 63 -21.45 -12.62 8.37
N VAL A 64 -22.38 -11.91 7.74
CA VAL A 64 -22.19 -10.51 7.32
C VAL A 64 -22.18 -9.56 8.53
N ARG A 65 -23.00 -9.81 9.56
CA ARG A 65 -23.02 -9.03 10.82
C ARG A 65 -21.78 -9.30 11.68
N VAL A 66 -21.35 -10.55 11.76
CA VAL A 66 -20.07 -10.99 12.34
C VAL A 66 -18.98 -10.91 11.27
N SER A 67 -19.01 -9.87 10.43
CA SER A 67 -17.94 -9.66 9.47
C SER A 67 -16.66 -9.37 10.25
N PRO A 68 -15.59 -10.18 10.09
CA PRO A 68 -14.30 -9.97 10.76
C PRO A 68 -13.72 -8.57 10.53
N ARG A 69 -14.19 -7.89 9.47
CA ARG A 69 -13.82 -6.50 9.14
C ARG A 69 -14.34 -5.47 10.15
N THR A 70 -15.51 -5.68 10.77
CA THR A 70 -16.07 -4.72 11.74
C THR A 70 -15.44 -4.91 13.13
N VAL A 71 -15.25 -6.16 13.55
CA VAL A 71 -14.60 -6.50 14.82
C VAL A 71 -13.10 -6.19 14.77
N GLY A 72 -12.44 -6.46 13.64
CA GLY A 72 -11.02 -6.18 13.44
C GLY A 72 -10.65 -4.70 13.54
N ARG A 73 -11.56 -3.79 13.12
CA ARG A 73 -11.33 -2.33 13.28
C ARG A 73 -11.49 -1.83 14.72
N ARG A 74 -12.29 -2.51 15.55
CA ARG A 74 -12.57 -2.08 16.93
C ARG A 74 -11.65 -2.72 17.97
N ARG A 75 -11.11 -3.92 17.73
CA ARG A 75 -10.20 -4.63 18.65
C ARG A 75 -9.09 -5.38 17.90
N PRO A 76 -8.15 -4.65 17.27
CA PRO A 76 -7.13 -5.25 16.38
C PRO A 76 -6.27 -6.30 17.09
N VAL A 77 -5.84 -6.01 18.32
CA VAL A 77 -4.93 -6.90 19.09
C VAL A 77 -5.61 -8.21 19.48
N ALA A 78 -6.89 -8.18 19.87
CA ALA A 78 -7.63 -9.38 20.27
C ALA A 78 -7.94 -10.29 19.08
N THR A 79 -8.29 -9.70 17.93
CA THR A 79 -8.51 -10.48 16.70
C THR A 79 -7.21 -11.06 16.16
N LEU A 80 -6.11 -10.32 16.24
CA LEU A 80 -4.79 -10.79 15.82
C LEU A 80 -4.31 -11.95 16.69
N THR A 81 -4.43 -11.85 18.01
CA THR A 81 -4.01 -12.92 18.93
C THR A 81 -4.88 -14.17 18.82
N ALA A 82 -6.19 -14.02 18.65
CA ALA A 82 -7.10 -15.16 18.45
C ALA A 82 -6.83 -15.89 17.12
N LEU A 83 -6.50 -15.16 16.05
CA LEU A 83 -6.22 -15.73 14.73
C LEU A 83 -4.74 -16.06 14.51
N ALA A 84 -3.85 -15.66 15.43
CA ALA A 84 -2.40 -15.80 15.31
C ALA A 84 -1.98 -17.27 15.13
N GLY A 85 -2.55 -18.19 15.91
CA GLY A 85 -2.21 -19.61 15.82
C GLY A 85 -2.55 -20.18 14.43
N LEU A 86 -3.74 -19.86 13.92
CA LEU A 86 -4.17 -20.29 12.58
C LEU A 86 -3.30 -19.68 11.49
N LEU A 87 -3.04 -18.37 11.57
CA LEU A 87 -2.17 -17.66 10.64
C LEU A 87 -0.73 -18.19 10.68
N SER A 88 -0.21 -18.54 11.86
CA SER A 88 1.13 -19.12 12.03
C SER A 88 1.23 -20.52 11.44
N ALA A 89 0.18 -21.33 11.54
CA ALA A 89 0.14 -22.66 10.95
C ALA A 89 0.11 -22.59 9.41
N VAL A 90 -0.69 -21.67 8.87
CA VAL A 90 -0.76 -21.40 7.42
C VAL A 90 0.56 -20.82 6.92
N THR A 91 1.14 -19.83 7.61
CA THR A 91 2.44 -19.27 7.22
C THR A 91 3.60 -20.24 7.45
N ALA A 92 3.54 -21.18 8.38
CA ALA A 92 4.54 -22.24 8.48
C ALA A 92 4.44 -23.22 7.30
N ALA A 93 3.22 -23.57 6.89
CA ALA A 93 2.96 -24.46 5.76
C ALA A 93 3.38 -23.84 4.41
N PHE A 94 3.26 -22.52 4.25
CA PHE A 94 3.57 -21.80 2.99
C PHE A 94 4.82 -20.90 3.05
N GLY A 95 5.41 -20.71 4.23
CA GLY A 95 6.43 -19.68 4.48
C GLY A 95 7.82 -19.99 3.96
N GLY A 96 8.11 -21.26 3.65
CA GLY A 96 9.33 -21.63 2.94
C GLY A 96 9.41 -21.00 1.54
N LEU A 97 8.26 -20.82 0.89
CA LEU A 97 8.15 -20.18 -0.43
C LEU A 97 8.13 -18.65 -0.33
N GLY A 98 7.46 -18.12 0.71
CA GLY A 98 7.37 -16.68 0.97
C GLY A 98 8.70 -16.03 1.40
N ARG A 99 9.53 -16.72 2.19
CA ARG A 99 10.85 -16.21 2.61
C ARG A 99 11.84 -16.12 1.46
N ALA A 100 11.78 -17.03 0.49
CA ALA A 100 12.60 -16.95 -0.73
C ALA A 100 12.20 -15.77 -1.63
N ALA A 101 10.91 -15.40 -1.65
CA ALA A 101 10.41 -14.23 -2.38
C ALA A 101 10.59 -12.90 -1.62
N ALA A 102 10.67 -12.93 -0.28
CA ALA A 102 10.82 -11.76 0.58
C ALA A 102 12.29 -11.41 0.90
N ALA A 103 13.22 -12.37 0.77
CA ALA A 103 14.66 -12.14 1.00
C ALA A 103 15.31 -11.15 0.00
N GLY A 104 14.56 -10.70 -1.02
CA GLY A 104 14.99 -9.66 -1.96
C GLY A 104 14.37 -8.28 -1.74
N ARG A 105 13.53 -8.08 -0.72
CA ARG A 105 12.71 -6.85 -0.56
C ARG A 105 13.23 -5.82 0.45
N THR A 106 14.44 -5.97 0.98
CA THR A 106 15.06 -4.88 1.73
C THR A 106 15.74 -3.92 0.77
N THR A 107 14.94 -3.20 -0.02
CA THR A 107 15.42 -2.10 -0.86
C THR A 107 14.91 -0.81 -0.24
N VAL A 108 15.85 0.09 0.05
CA VAL A 108 15.62 1.45 0.57
C VAL A 108 14.55 2.23 -0.23
N GLU A 109 14.27 1.81 -1.48
CA GLU A 109 13.17 2.31 -2.32
C GLU A 109 11.75 2.05 -1.78
N GLU A 110 11.53 1.01 -0.95
CA GLU A 110 10.21 0.78 -0.33
C GLU A 110 9.91 1.84 0.73
N ASP A 111 10.90 2.27 1.52
CA ASP A 111 10.72 3.30 2.56
C ASP A 111 10.37 4.68 1.95
N GLU A 112 10.99 5.07 0.84
CA GLU A 112 10.66 6.33 0.15
C GLU A 112 9.26 6.31 -0.46
N ASN A 113 8.88 5.20 -1.09
CA ASN A 113 7.55 5.03 -1.66
C ASN A 113 6.48 4.96 -0.57
N GLU A 114 6.77 4.34 0.57
CA GLU A 114 5.88 4.32 1.74
C GLU A 114 5.74 5.72 2.34
N LEU A 115 6.82 6.49 2.48
CA LEU A 115 6.76 7.89 2.92
C LEU A 115 5.92 8.75 1.97
N ARG A 116 6.12 8.60 0.64
CA ARG A 116 5.34 9.31 -0.37
C ARG A 116 3.85 8.96 -0.27
N ASP A 117 3.52 7.69 -0.04
CA ASP A 117 2.15 7.21 0.09
C ASP A 117 1.49 7.68 1.41
N MET A 118 2.23 7.77 2.51
CA MET A 118 1.76 8.41 3.75
C MET A 118 1.47 9.90 3.55
N VAL A 119 2.37 10.64 2.90
CA VAL A 119 2.16 12.08 2.66
C VAL A 119 1.06 12.33 1.63
N GLN A 120 0.91 11.47 0.61
CA GLN A 120 -0.20 11.56 -0.35
C GLN A 120 -1.55 11.47 0.36
N ARG A 121 -1.69 10.58 1.36
CA ARG A 121 -2.91 10.46 2.19
C ARG A 121 -3.15 11.69 3.06
N VAL A 122 -2.09 12.30 3.59
CA VAL A 122 -2.18 13.54 4.37
C VAL A 122 -2.55 14.72 3.47
N ALA A 123 -1.98 14.79 2.27
CA ALA A 123 -2.33 15.77 1.27
C ALA A 123 -3.80 15.61 0.84
N GLU A 124 -4.34 14.39 0.75
CA GLU A 124 -5.75 14.15 0.41
C GLU A 124 -6.72 14.44 1.56
N SER A 125 -6.22 14.75 2.77
CA SER A 125 -7.07 15.12 3.89
C SER A 125 -7.68 16.51 3.69
N GLU A 126 -9.01 16.64 3.88
CA GLU A 126 -9.75 17.91 3.82
C GLU A 126 -9.39 18.90 4.95
N VAL A 127 -8.53 18.48 5.88
CA VAL A 127 -8.12 19.27 7.04
C VAL A 127 -7.06 20.32 6.66
N ILE A 128 -6.32 20.11 5.56
CA ILE A 128 -5.22 20.98 5.11
C ILE A 128 -5.69 21.88 3.97
N GLU A 129 -5.31 23.16 4.02
CA GLU A 129 -5.63 24.14 2.98
C GLU A 129 -4.84 23.87 1.67
N ASP A 130 -5.38 24.32 0.53
CA ASP A 130 -4.77 24.07 -0.79
C ASP A 130 -3.36 24.65 -0.92
N THR A 131 -3.08 25.79 -0.29
CA THR A 131 -1.76 26.44 -0.30
C THR A 131 -0.72 25.61 0.46
N GLU A 132 -1.08 25.08 1.63
CA GLU A 132 -0.21 24.22 2.43
C GLU A 132 0.06 22.89 1.71
N ARG A 133 -0.98 22.32 1.08
CA ARG A 133 -0.88 21.12 0.23
C ARG A 133 0.09 21.31 -0.94
N ALA A 134 0.05 22.48 -1.59
CA ALA A 134 0.98 22.82 -2.65
C ALA A 134 2.42 22.95 -2.12
N MET A 135 2.62 23.60 -0.96
CA MET A 135 3.93 23.74 -0.33
C MET A 135 4.55 22.37 0.03
N PHE A 136 3.79 21.48 0.67
CA PHE A 136 4.27 20.13 1.01
C PHE A 136 4.74 19.35 -0.21
N ARG A 137 3.98 19.43 -1.31
CA ARG A 137 4.33 18.78 -2.58
C ARG A 137 5.63 19.35 -3.15
N SER A 138 5.80 20.67 -3.13
CA SER A 138 7.03 21.32 -3.61
C SER A 138 8.26 20.97 -2.77
N VAL A 139 8.13 20.88 -1.43
CA VAL A 139 9.24 20.51 -0.55
C VAL A 139 9.70 19.08 -0.79
N LEU A 140 8.77 18.14 -0.97
CA LEU A 140 9.12 16.75 -1.27
C LEU A 140 9.78 16.61 -2.65
N GLN A 141 9.26 17.32 -3.66
CA GLN A 141 9.84 17.32 -5.00
C GLN A 141 11.22 17.99 -5.04
N LEU A 142 11.53 18.91 -4.12
CA LEU A 142 12.83 19.57 -4.05
C LEU A 142 13.99 18.58 -3.82
N GLY A 143 13.75 17.48 -3.09
CA GLY A 143 14.76 16.45 -2.87
C GLY A 143 15.19 15.73 -4.15
N ASP A 144 14.26 15.60 -5.10
CA ASP A 144 14.49 14.98 -6.41
C ASP A 144 14.88 16.00 -7.50
N THR A 145 14.75 17.30 -7.21
CA THR A 145 15.03 18.39 -8.16
C THR A 145 16.54 18.56 -8.30
N LEU A 146 17.04 18.46 -9.53
CA LEU A 146 18.48 18.61 -9.77
C LEU A 146 18.90 20.07 -9.56
N THR A 147 20.10 20.32 -9.02
CA THR A 147 20.63 21.68 -8.82
C THR A 147 20.56 22.53 -10.08
N ARG A 148 20.75 21.90 -11.25
CA ARG A 148 20.67 22.57 -12.56
C ARG A 148 19.30 23.16 -12.91
N GLU A 149 18.24 22.68 -12.27
CA GLU A 149 16.86 23.12 -12.50
C GLU A 149 16.52 24.36 -11.67
N VAL A 150 17.28 24.65 -10.61
CA VAL A 150 17.06 25.79 -9.71
C VAL A 150 18.19 26.83 -9.81
N MET A 151 19.39 26.44 -10.28
CA MET A 151 20.52 27.36 -10.43
C MET A 151 20.36 28.30 -11.63
N VAL A 152 20.94 29.50 -11.53
CA VAL A 152 21.10 30.40 -12.68
C VAL A 152 22.22 29.85 -13.57
N PRO A 153 21.98 29.64 -14.89
CA PRO A 153 23.01 29.16 -15.81
C PRO A 153 24.22 30.09 -15.87
N ARG A 154 25.42 29.52 -16.04
CA ARG A 154 26.69 30.28 -16.00
C ARG A 154 26.75 31.42 -17.01
N THR A 155 26.16 31.24 -18.18
CA THR A 155 26.11 32.24 -19.25
C THR A 155 25.22 33.44 -18.92
N ASP A 156 24.29 33.23 -17.98
CA ASP A 156 23.24 34.20 -17.64
C ASP A 156 23.54 34.88 -16.31
N MET A 157 24.67 34.54 -15.67
CA MET A 157 25.11 35.18 -14.43
C MET A 157 25.63 36.59 -14.71
N VAL A 158 25.16 37.54 -13.91
CA VAL A 158 25.79 38.86 -13.81
C VAL A 158 26.97 38.74 -12.85
N VAL A 159 28.18 39.00 -13.35
CA VAL A 159 29.44 38.87 -12.60
C VAL A 159 30.23 40.20 -12.63
N THR A 160 31.15 40.37 -11.69
CA THR A 160 32.11 41.48 -11.67
C THR A 160 33.54 40.95 -11.55
N ARG A 161 34.56 41.67 -12.03
CA ARG A 161 35.95 41.20 -11.92
C ARG A 161 36.62 41.73 -10.64
N GLU A 162 37.62 41.01 -10.12
CA GLU A 162 38.39 41.43 -8.94
C GLU A 162 39.06 42.81 -9.08
N ASP A 163 39.45 43.18 -10.31
CA ASP A 163 40.07 44.46 -10.64
C ASP A 163 39.06 45.61 -10.84
N THR A 164 37.75 45.33 -10.72
CA THR A 164 36.71 46.32 -10.95
C THR A 164 36.67 47.33 -9.79
N PRO A 165 36.82 48.64 -10.06
CA PRO A 165 36.78 49.64 -9.01
C PRO A 165 35.38 49.69 -8.36
N VAL A 166 35.35 49.86 -7.04
CA VAL A 166 34.14 49.81 -6.20
C VAL A 166 32.98 50.66 -6.77
N ARG A 167 33.27 51.83 -7.34
CA ARG A 167 32.24 52.70 -7.94
C ARG A 167 31.49 52.03 -9.10
N LYS A 168 32.19 51.25 -9.93
CA LYS A 168 31.59 50.52 -11.06
C LYS A 168 30.83 49.30 -10.56
N ALA A 169 31.36 48.58 -9.57
CA ALA A 169 30.67 47.45 -8.94
C ALA A 169 29.36 47.91 -8.28
N LEU A 170 29.37 49.02 -7.55
CA LEU A 170 28.17 49.59 -6.93
C LEU A 170 27.13 50.02 -7.97
N ALA A 171 27.57 50.65 -9.07
CA ALA A 171 26.68 50.99 -10.19
C ALA A 171 26.04 49.74 -10.82
N LEU A 172 26.79 48.64 -10.91
CA LEU A 172 26.29 47.35 -11.39
C LEU A 172 25.23 46.78 -10.45
N LEU A 173 25.46 46.75 -9.12
CA LEU A 173 24.46 46.27 -8.15
C LEU A 173 23.18 47.10 -8.18
N MET A 174 23.28 48.43 -8.23
CA MET A 174 22.10 49.30 -8.29
C MET A 174 21.31 49.13 -9.59
N ARG A 175 22.00 48.84 -10.70
CA ARG A 175 21.36 48.65 -12.01
C ARG A 175 20.79 47.25 -12.19
N SER A 176 21.43 46.22 -11.65
CA SER A 176 20.98 44.83 -11.74
C SER A 176 19.89 44.49 -10.73
N GLY A 177 19.87 45.17 -9.57
CA GLY A 177 18.93 44.89 -8.49
C GLY A 177 19.25 43.63 -7.69
N PHE A 178 20.40 42.98 -7.93
CA PHE A 178 20.82 41.80 -7.18
C PHE A 178 21.48 42.17 -5.85
N SER A 179 21.12 41.43 -4.79
CA SER A 179 21.72 41.60 -3.45
C SER A 179 23.16 41.07 -3.39
N ARG A 180 23.53 40.14 -4.26
CA ARG A 180 24.86 39.50 -4.32
C ARG A 180 25.26 39.31 -5.77
N VAL A 181 26.53 39.56 -6.07
CA VAL A 181 27.13 39.41 -7.40
C VAL A 181 28.44 38.66 -7.21
N PRO A 182 28.65 37.52 -7.91
CA PRO A 182 29.92 36.79 -7.85
C PRO A 182 31.07 37.66 -8.39
N VAL A 183 32.23 37.59 -7.73
CA VAL A 183 33.46 38.24 -8.19
C VAL A 183 34.31 37.19 -8.90
N ILE A 184 34.70 37.44 -10.14
CA ILE A 184 35.50 36.50 -10.93
C ILE A 184 36.96 36.97 -11.08
N GLY A 185 37.89 36.01 -11.12
CA GLY A 185 39.30 36.22 -11.47
C GLY A 185 39.55 36.09 -12.97
N GLU A 186 40.36 35.10 -13.38
CA GLU A 186 40.72 34.89 -14.80
C GLU A 186 39.58 34.31 -15.65
N SER A 187 38.68 33.54 -15.03
CA SER A 187 37.56 32.88 -15.72
C SER A 187 36.30 32.83 -14.85
N VAL A 188 35.15 32.47 -15.44
CA VAL A 188 33.87 32.32 -14.71
C VAL A 188 33.89 31.14 -13.73
N ASP A 189 34.85 30.23 -13.86
CA ASP A 189 35.07 29.13 -12.92
C ASP A 189 35.90 29.55 -11.70
N ASP A 190 36.51 30.74 -11.75
CA ASP A 190 37.34 31.32 -10.69
C ASP A 190 36.53 32.40 -9.96
N VAL A 191 35.67 31.98 -9.02
CA VAL A 191 34.65 32.78 -8.30
C VAL A 191 34.94 32.86 -6.80
#